data_AF-A0A7R9AHW8-F1
#
_entry.id   AF-A0A7R9AHW8-F1
#
_cell.length_a   1.000
_cell.length_b   1.000
_cell.length_c   1.000
_cell.angle_alpha   90.00
_cell.angle_beta   90.00
_cell.angle_gamma   90.00
#
_symmetry.space_group_name_H-M   'P 1'
#
loop_
_entity.id
_entity.type
_entity.pdbx_description
1 polymer ?
#
loop_
_entity_poly.entity_id
_entity_poly.type
_entity_poly.pdbx_seq_one_letter_code
_entity_poly.pdbx_strand_id
1 'polypeptide(L)' 'MEEPVVYVVGAMAHGKVNVDYTEKEVAISEYPLSAALTCTKLLNAFEDAWGIM' A
#
# COMPACT_ATOMS: atom_id res chain seq x y z
N MET A 1 13.05 5.52 11.32
CA MET A 1 12.97 5.55 9.85
C MET A 1 12.56 6.97 9.49
N GLU A 2 13.49 7.78 9.00
CA GLU A 2 13.24 9.22 8.73
C GLU A 2 13.06 9.52 7.24
N GLU A 3 13.17 8.51 6.37
CA GLU A 3 12.99 8.69 4.93
C GLU A 3 11.51 8.52 4.52
N PRO A 4 10.98 9.39 3.64
CA PRO A 4 9.61 9.28 3.16
C PRO A 4 9.43 8.00 2.31
N VAL A 5 8.26 7.37 2.44
CA VAL A 5 7.91 6.16 1.69
C VAL A 5 6.70 6.44 0.79
N VAL A 6 6.74 5.94 -0.45
CA VAL A 6 5.64 6.06 -1.42
C VAL A 6 5.08 4.66 -1.72
N TYR A 7 3.77 4.49 -1.58
CA TYR A 7 3.06 3.28 -1.99
C TYR A 7 2.22 3.54 -3.24
N VAL A 8 2.34 2.66 -4.24
CA VAL A 8 1.53 2.71 -5.46
C VAL A 8 0.41 1.70 -5.35
N VAL A 9 -0.83 2.18 -5.28
CA VAL A 9 -2.02 1.33 -5.19
C VAL A 9 -2.83 1.44 -6.48
N GLY A 10 -3.14 0.29 -7.09
CA GLY A 10 -3.88 0.25 -8.35
C GLY A 10 -5.36 0.53 -8.16
N ALA A 11 -5.85 1.69 -8.61
CA ALA A 11 -7.26 2.07 -8.61
C ALA A 11 -7.98 1.60 -9.89
N MET A 12 -7.94 0.30 -10.17
CA MET A 12 -8.50 -0.31 -11.38
C MET A 12 -9.40 -1.51 -11.06
N ALA A 13 -10.34 -1.82 -11.96
CA ALA A 13 -11.26 -2.95 -11.78
C ALA A 13 -10.54 -4.30 -11.85
N HIS A 14 -9.62 -4.45 -12.82
CA HIS A 14 -8.76 -5.62 -12.98
C HIS A 14 -7.44 -5.19 -13.59
N GLY A 15 -6.36 -5.91 -13.30
CA GLY A 15 -5.03 -5.66 -13.84
C GLY A 15 -3.94 -5.74 -12.78
N LYS A 16 -2.69 -5.45 -13.19
CA LYS A 16 -1.53 -5.40 -12.31
C LYS A 16 -0.87 -4.02 -12.44
N VAL A 17 -0.47 -3.43 -11.31
CA VAL A 17 0.33 -2.20 -11.30
C VAL A 17 1.69 -2.54 -11.89
N ASN A 18 2.05 -1.91 -13.00
CA ASN A 18 3.34 -2.09 -13.65
C ASN A 18 3.87 -0.71 -14.04
N VAL A 19 4.74 -0.16 -13.21
CA VAL A 19 5.32 1.17 -13.36
C VAL A 19 6.83 1.09 -13.15
N ASP A 20 7.57 1.98 -13.79
CA ASP A 20 9.04 2.00 -13.81
C ASP A 20 9.67 2.70 -12.60
N TYR A 21 8.88 3.46 -11.84
CA TYR A 21 9.33 4.21 -10.67
C TYR A 21 9.19 3.45 -9.33
N THR A 22 8.76 2.19 -9.35
CA THR A 22 8.68 1.35 -8.14
C THR A 22 9.94 0.51 -7.95
N GLU A 23 10.49 0.52 -6.74
CA GLU A 23 11.69 -0.26 -6.39
C GLU A 23 11.39 -1.73 -6.11
N LYS A 24 10.20 -2.02 -5.57
CA LYS A 24 9.78 -3.38 -5.18
C LYS A 24 8.26 -3.52 -5.13
N GLU A 25 7.80 -4.76 -5.25
CA GLU A 25 6.40 -5.15 -5.02
C GLU A 25 6.28 -5.87 -3.67
N VAL A 26 5.22 -5.57 -2.91
CA VAL A 26 4.94 -6.19 -1.61
C VAL A 26 3.49 -6.69 -1.55
N ALA A 27 3.29 -7.89 -1.01
CA ALA A 27 1.97 -8.45 -0.74
C ALA A 27 1.66 -8.33 0.76
N ILE A 28 0.60 -7.59 1.10
CA ILE A 28 0.18 -7.36 2.50
C ILE A 28 -0.96 -8.30 2.95
N SER A 29 -1.44 -9.17 2.07
CA SER A 29 -2.46 -10.17 2.36
C SER A 29 -2.33 -11.35 1.40
N GLU A 30 -2.70 -12.53 1.87
CA GLU A 30 -2.83 -13.73 1.04
C GLU A 30 -4.10 -13.73 0.17
N TYR A 31 -5.03 -12.80 0.42
CA TYR A 31 -6.27 -12.65 -0.34
C TYR A 31 -6.25 -11.39 -1.20
N PRO A 32 -6.92 -11.41 -2.38
CA PRO A 32 -7.06 -10.22 -3.20
C PRO A 32 -7.89 -9.17 -2.45
N LEU A 33 -7.32 -7.98 -2.29
CA LEU A 33 -7.96 -6.85 -1.62
C LEU A 33 -8.44 -5.82 -2.64
N SER A 34 -9.52 -5.10 -2.30
CA SER A 34 -9.87 -3.88 -3.03
C SER A 34 -8.83 -2.80 -2.77
N ALA A 35 -8.66 -1.86 -3.71
CA ALA A 35 -7.75 -0.73 -3.55
C ALA A 35 -8.04 0.06 -2.26
N ALA A 36 -9.33 0.28 -1.96
CA ALA A 36 -9.75 0.96 -0.74
C ALA A 36 -9.28 0.24 0.54
N LEU A 37 -9.48 -1.09 0.61
CA LEU A 37 -9.08 -1.86 1.79
C LEU A 37 -7.54 -1.95 1.93
N THR A 38 -6.81 -1.99 0.82
CA THR A 38 -5.35 -1.88 0.81
C THR A 38 -4.90 -0.55 1.41
N CYS A 39 -5.48 0.58 0.97
CA CYS A 39 -5.18 1.90 1.52
C CYS A 39 -5.48 1.97 3.02
N THR A 40 -6.64 1.48 3.47
CA THR A 40 -6.98 1.45 4.90
C THR A 40 -5.97 0.65 5.72
N LYS A 41 -5.57 -0.54 5.27
CA LYS A 41 -4.58 -1.37 5.98
C LYS A 41 -3.22 -0.68 6.08
N LEU A 42 -2.79 -0.01 5.00
CA LEU A 42 -1.54 0.74 4.98
C LEU A 42 -1.60 1.91 5.97
N LEU A 43 -2.64 2.74 5.90
CA LEU A 43 -2.77 3.91 6.77
C LEU A 43 -2.84 3.51 8.24
N ASN A 44 -3.67 2.52 8.61
CA ASN A 44 -3.74 2.03 9.98
C ASN A 44 -2.37 1.54 10.49
N ALA A 45 -1.62 0.81 9.67
CA ALA A 45 -0.28 0.33 10.06
C ALA A 45 0.72 1.48 10.26
N PHE A 46 0.59 2.57 9.49
CA PHE A 46 1.40 3.77 9.64
C PHE A 46 0.99 4.61 10.85
N GLU A 47 -0.31 4.74 11.09
CA GLU A 47 -0.89 5.36 12.29
C GLU A 47 -0.37 4.67 13.55
N ASP A 48 -0.46 3.33 13.61
CA ASP A 48 0.08 2.52 14.70
C ASP A 48 1.60 2.70 14.86
N ALA A 49 2.36 2.69 13.77
CA ALA A 49 3.82 2.82 13.80
C ALA A 49 4.29 4.23 14.23
N TRP A 50 3.50 5.26 13.96
CA TRP A 50 3.79 6.65 14.32
C TRP A 50 3.12 7.10 15.63
N GLY A 51 2.28 6.26 16.23
CA GLY A 51 1.54 6.59 17.45
C GLY A 51 0.46 7.66 17.21
N ILE A 52 -0.09 7.71 16.00
CA ILE A 52 -1.23 8.55 15.63
C ILE A 52 -2.48 7.69 15.78
N MET A 53 -3.51 8.19 16.47
CA MET A 53 -4.74 7.46 16.78
C MET A 53 -5.97 8.22 16.28
#